data_AF-A0A671L4D8-F1
#
_entry.id   AF-A0A671L4D8-F1
#
_cell.length_a   1.000
_cell.length_b   1.000
_cell.length_c   1.000
_cell.angle_alpha   90.00
_cell.angle_beta   90.00
_cell.angle_gamma   90.00
#
_symmetry.space_group_name_H-M   'P 1'
#
loop_
_entity.id
_entity.type
_entity.pdbx_description
1 polymer ?
#
loop_
_entity_poly.entity_id
_entity_poly.type
_entity_poly.pdbx_seq_one_letter_code
_entity_poly.pdbx_strand_id
1 'polypeptide(L)' 'MGIMNSFVNDIFERIAGESSRLAHYNKRSTISSREIQTAVRLLLPGELAKHAVSEAPRPSPSTPAPSKASADPRTQRLF' A
#
# COMPACT_ATOMS: atom_id res chain seq x y z
N MET A 1 -13.14 -21.03 14.66
CA MET A 1 -12.49 -19.72 14.42
C MET A 1 -11.81 -19.69 13.05
N GLY A 2 -12.57 -19.76 11.95
CA GLY A 2 -12.02 -19.73 10.58
C GLY A 2 -12.56 -18.58 9.73
N ILE A 3 -13.81 -18.20 9.98
CA ILE A 3 -14.53 -17.18 9.20
C ILE A 3 -13.83 -15.82 9.24
N MET A 4 -13.37 -15.37 10.41
CA MET A 4 -12.68 -14.09 10.53
C MET A 4 -11.32 -14.07 9.81
N ASN A 5 -10.59 -15.19 9.86
CA ASN A 5 -9.32 -15.32 9.14
C ASN A 5 -9.54 -15.30 7.63
N SER A 6 -10.56 -16.02 7.14
CA SER A 6 -10.95 -15.99 5.73
C SER A 6 -11.41 -14.60 5.29
N PHE A 7 -12.13 -13.86 6.15
CA PHE A 7 -12.56 -12.49 5.87
C PHE A 7 -11.36 -11.55 5.70
N VAL A 8 -10.37 -11.64 6.59
CA VAL A 8 -9.13 -10.84 6.49
C VAL A 8 -8.37 -11.17 5.20
N ASN A 9 -8.26 -12.45 4.84
CA ASN A 9 -7.58 -12.86 3.62
C ASN A 9 -8.30 -12.37 2.35
N ASP A 10 -9.62 -12.50 2.28
CA ASP A 10 -10.43 -12.01 1.14
C ASP A 10 -10.27 -10.49 0.96
N ILE A 11 -10.32 -9.71 2.06
CA ILE A 11 -10.11 -8.25 1.98
C ILE A 11 -8.67 -7.92 1.60
N PHE A 12 -7.68 -8.64 2.12
CA PHE A 12 -6.27 -8.42 1.78
C PHE A 12 -6.01 -8.65 0.29
N GLU A 13 -6.51 -9.76 -0.27
CA GLU A 13 -6.36 -10.08 -1.69
C GLU A 13 -7.01 -9.02 -2.59
N ARG A 14 -8.20 -8.56 -2.21
CA ARG A 14 -8.90 -7.48 -2.94
C ARG A 14 -8.13 -6.16 -2.90
N ILE A 15 -7.61 -5.75 -1.74
CA ILE A 15 -6.81 -4.52 -1.61
C ILE A 15 -5.52 -4.64 -2.41
N ALA A 16 -4.80 -5.77 -2.32
CA ALA A 16 -3.56 -6.00 -3.04
C ALA A 16 -3.77 -5.97 -4.56
N GLY A 17 -4.81 -6.64 -5.05
CA GLY A 17 -5.17 -6.65 -6.47
C GLY A 17 -5.51 -5.26 -6.99
N GLU A 18 -6.32 -4.50 -6.25
CA GLU A 18 -6.70 -3.15 -6.67
C GLU A 18 -5.54 -2.16 -6.60
N SER A 19 -4.68 -2.29 -5.58
CA SER A 19 -3.48 -1.45 -5.44
C SER A 19 -2.47 -1.71 -6.56
N SER A 20 -2.33 -2.96 -7.00
CA SER A 20 -1.51 -3.33 -8.15
C SER A 20 -2.04 -2.68 -9.43
N ARG A 21 -3.35 -2.77 -9.68
CA ARG A 21 -3.99 -2.09 -10.83
C ARG A 21 -3.75 -0.57 -10.80
N LEU A 22 -3.90 0.05 -9.63
CA LEU A 22 -3.65 1.49 -9.46
C LEU A 22 -2.19 1.86 -9.74
N ALA A 23 -1.22 1.05 -9.30
CA ALA A 23 0.19 1.25 -9.62
C ALA A 23 0.43 1.16 -11.13
N HIS A 24 -0.15 0.17 -11.80
CA HIS A 24 -0.08 0.00 -13.25
C HIS A 24 -0.72 1.18 -14.01
N TYR A 25 -1.89 1.67 -13.57
CA TYR A 25 -2.52 2.84 -14.16
C TYR A 25 -1.65 4.10 -14.04
N ASN A 26 -0.96 4.25 -12.92
CA ASN A 26 -0.02 5.34 -12.68
C ASN A 26 1.37 5.12 -13.30
N LYS A 27 1.56 4.04 -14.09
CA LYS A 27 2.84 3.64 -14.70
C LYS A 27 3.98 3.51 -13.68
N ARG A 28 3.66 3.09 -12.46
CA ARG A 28 4.62 2.82 -11.39
C ARG A 28 4.82 1.33 -11.24
N SER A 29 6.06 0.91 -11.07
CA SER A 29 6.44 -0.46 -10.73
C SER A 29 6.39 -0.74 -9.22
N THR A 30 6.21 0.31 -8.40
CA THR A 30 6.15 0.23 -6.93
C THR A 30 4.78 0.63 -6.44
N ILE A 31 4.15 -0.26 -5.67
CA ILE A 31 2.93 0.05 -4.90
C ILE A 31 3.35 0.85 -3.67
N SER A 32 2.90 2.09 -3.57
CA SER A 32 3.14 2.95 -2.40
C SER A 32 1.91 2.98 -1.49
N SER A 33 2.05 3.60 -0.31
CA SER A 33 0.93 3.81 0.61
C SER A 33 -0.23 4.58 -0.02
N ARG A 34 0.01 5.36 -1.09
CA ARG A 34 -1.04 6.05 -1.85
C ARG A 34 -1.97 5.08 -2.56
N GLU A 35 -1.41 4.09 -3.26
CA GLU A 35 -2.20 3.08 -3.97
C GLU A 35 -3.00 2.24 -2.97
N ILE A 36 -2.39 1.85 -1.84
CA ILE A 36 -3.09 1.14 -0.75
C ILE A 36 -4.25 1.98 -0.19
N GLN A 37 -4.03 3.24 0.17
CA GLN A 37 -5.08 4.12 0.70
C GLN A 37 -6.21 4.33 -0.30
N THR A 38 -5.89 4.41 -1.59
CA THR A 38 -6.89 4.59 -2.65
C THR A 38 -7.69 3.31 -2.84
N ALA A 39 -7.05 2.14 -2.87
CA ALA A 39 -7.71 0.84 -2.92
C ALA A 39 -8.67 0.64 -1.74
N VAL A 40 -8.25 1.00 -0.52
CA VAL A 40 -9.09 0.92 0.69
C VAL A 40 -10.35 1.79 0.55
N ARG A 41 -10.23 3.01 -0.01
CA ARG A 41 -11.38 3.89 -0.25
C ARG A 41 -12.31 3.41 -1.35
N LEU A 42 -11.81 2.64 -2.31
CA LEU A 42 -12.63 2.03 -3.36
C LEU A 42 -13.36 0.78 -2.86
N LEU A 43 -12.73 0.01 -1.96
CA LEU A 43 -13.24 -1.28 -1.52
C LEU A 43 -14.16 -1.18 -0.29
N LEU A 44 -13.94 -0.20 0.59
CA LEU A 44 -14.74 -0.01 1.81
C LEU A 44 -15.78 1.10 1.66
N PRO A 45 -17.01 0.92 2.17
CA PRO A 45 -18.06 1.93 2.08
C PRO A 45 -17.91 3.04 3.14
N GLY A 46 -18.16 4.29 2.73
CA GLY A 46 -18.48 5.42 3.62
C GLY A 46 -17.49 5.65 4.78
N GLU A 47 -18.00 5.58 6.01
CA GLU A 47 -17.21 5.83 7.24
C GLU A 47 -16.13 4.77 7.49
N LEU A 48 -16.30 3.52 7.03
CA LEU A 48 -15.30 2.46 7.21
C LEU A 48 -14.00 2.79 6.46
N ALA A 49 -14.12 3.35 5.26
CA ALA A 49 -12.95 3.81 4.51
C ALA A 49 -12.21 4.95 5.23
N LYS A 50 -12.94 5.87 5.88
CA LYS A 50 -12.34 6.98 6.62
C LYS A 50 -11.55 6.48 7.82
N HIS A 51 -12.17 5.63 8.65
CA HIS A 51 -11.50 5.06 9.81
C HIS A 51 -10.31 4.18 9.40
N ALA A 52 -10.46 3.31 8.41
CA ALA A 52 -9.36 2.44 7.95
C ALA A 52 -8.14 3.23 7.47
N VAL A 53 -8.34 4.37 6.78
CA VAL A 53 -7.23 5.24 6.36
C VAL A 53 -6.62 6.00 7.54
N SER A 54 -7.44 6.41 8.52
CA SER A 54 -6.97 7.10 9.74
C SER A 54 -6.24 6.17 10.73
N GLU A 55 -6.62 4.90 10.79
CA GLU A 55 -6.00 3.87 11.63
C GLU A 55 -4.75 3.24 11.02
N ALA A 56 -4.44 3.57 9.76
CA ALA A 56 -3.20 3.14 9.14
C ALA A 56 -2.02 3.43 10.09
N PRO A 57 -1.21 2.41 10.46
CA PRO A 57 -0.17 2.57 11.47
C PRO A 57 0.74 3.74 11.12
N ARG A 58 0.83 4.70 12.04
CA ARG A 58 1.89 5.71 11.94
C ARG A 58 3.23 4.98 12.07
N PRO A 59 4.25 5.39 11.30
CA PRO A 59 5.61 4.87 11.51
C PRO A 59 5.96 5.03 12.98
N SER A 60 6.25 3.93 13.67
CA SER A 60 6.75 4.02 15.05
C SER A 60 8.16 4.58 15.01
N PRO A 61 8.63 5.28 16.06
CA PRO A 61 10.01 5.76 16.14
C PRO A 61 11.05 4.64 16.06
N SER A 62 10.66 3.39 16.32
CA SER A 62 11.48 2.19 16.15
C SER A 62 11.53 1.66 14.71
N THR A 63 10.68 2.16 13.81
CA THR A 63 10.76 1.80 12.39
C THR A 63 11.97 2.52 11.80
N PRO A 64 12.97 1.82 11.24
CA PRO A 64 14.10 2.48 10.60
C PRO A 64 13.55 3.44 9.54
N ALA A 65 13.98 4.71 9.59
CA ALA A 65 13.63 5.65 8.54
C ALA A 65 14.04 5.04 7.20
N PRO A 66 13.22 5.17 6.13
CA PRO A 66 13.60 4.68 4.82
C PRO A 66 14.94 5.32 4.48
N SER A 67 16.01 4.50 4.52
CA SER A 67 17.33 4.94 4.13
C SER A 67 17.16 5.49 2.72
N LYS A 68 17.48 6.76 2.50
CA LYS A 68 17.49 7.33 1.16
C LYS A 68 18.35 6.38 0.33
N ALA A 69 17.73 5.53 -0.48
CA ALA A 69 18.45 4.70 -1.41
C ALA A 69 19.30 5.69 -2.18
N SER A 70 20.62 5.58 -2.00
CA SER A 70 21.59 6.42 -2.66
C SER A 70 21.21 6.43 -4.12
N ALA A 71 20.65 7.54 -4.60
CA ALA A 71 20.59 7.85 -6.00
C ALA A 71 22.04 8.17 -6.38
N ASP A 72 22.88 7.13 -6.41
CA ASP A 72 24.23 7.24 -6.88
C ASP A 72 24.13 7.49 -8.39
N PRO A 73 24.54 8.66 -8.89
CA PRO A 73 24.49 8.96 -10.32
C PRO A 73 25.34 7.98 -11.15
N ARG A 74 26.18 7.15 -10.52
CA ARG A 74 27.05 6.18 -11.18
C ARG A 74 26.36 4.90 -11.64
N THR A 75 25.15 4.59 -11.16
CA THR A 75 24.40 3.41 -11.60
C THR A 75 23.52 3.68 -12.83
N GLN A 76 23.41 4.94 -13.30
CA GLN A 76 22.66 5.30 -14.51
C GLN A 76 23.50 5.31 -15.79
N ARG A 77 24.75 4.83 -15.76
CA ARG A 77 25.64 4.83 -16.93
C ARG A 77 26.02 3.44 -17.45
N LEU A 78 25.12 2.48 -17.29
CA LEU A 78 25.27 1.16 -17.91
C LEU A 78 23.93 0.62 -18.44
N PHE A 79 23.23 1.43 -19.24
CA PHE A 79 22.41 1.00 -20.39
C PHE A 79 22.38 2.16 -21.39
#